data_AF-A0A369P2R9-F1
#
_entry.id   AF-A0A369P2R9-F1
#
_cell.length_a   1.000
_cell.length_b   1.000
_cell.length_c   1.000
_cell.angle_alpha   90.00
_cell.angle_beta   90.00
_cell.angle_gamma   90.00
#
_symmetry.space_group_name_H-M   'P 1'
#
loop_
_entity.id
_entity.type
_entity.pdbx_description
1 polymer ?
#
loop_
_entity_poly.entity_id
_entity_poly.type
_entity_poly.pdbx_seq_one_letter_code
_entity_poly.pdbx_strand_id
1 'polypeptide(L)'
;MEGCWSRRGCDDEMQGRCPHNVPGEPCPADCHYAACHRPTHVVCEDFGVLLNPNRDYDAAVKQVCRFCEHFLVNGPDIDPETRTRDKFSGRNRFLL
;
A
#
# COMPACT_ATOMS: atom_id res chain seq x y z
N MET A 1 5.85 1.25 -15.73
CA MET A 1 5.47 -0.17 -15.67
C MET A 1 4.65 -0.35 -14.41
N GLU A 2 3.43 -0.87 -14.49
CA GLU A 2 2.59 -1.05 -13.29
C GLU A 2 3.11 -2.22 -12.46
N GLY A 3 3.45 -1.97 -11.19
CA GLY A 3 3.93 -2.99 -10.28
C GLY A 3 2.81 -3.85 -9.71
N CYS A 4 3.18 -4.91 -8.99
CA CYS A 4 2.20 -5.83 -8.38
C CYS A 4 1.29 -5.16 -7.34
N TRP A 5 1.76 -4.05 -6.75
CA TRP A 5 1.10 -3.27 -5.72
C TRP A 5 -0.11 -2.46 -6.22
N SER A 6 -0.30 -2.30 -7.53
CA SER A 6 -1.48 -1.64 -8.11
C SER A 6 -2.72 -2.55 -8.18
N ARG A 7 -2.60 -3.84 -7.82
CA ARG A 7 -3.66 -4.84 -7.98
C ARG A 7 -4.18 -5.34 -6.62
N ARG A 8 -5.51 -5.43 -6.45
CA ARG A 8 -6.16 -5.92 -5.21
C ARG A 8 -5.97 -7.42 -4.96
N GLY A 9 -5.89 -8.23 -6.02
CA GLY A 9 -5.69 -9.68 -5.93
C GLY A 9 -6.98 -10.51 -5.92
N CYS A 10 -8.14 -9.92 -5.64
CA CYS A 10 -9.47 -10.50 -5.86
C CYS A 10 -9.96 -10.30 -7.30
N ASP A 11 -10.87 -11.16 -7.77
CA ASP A 11 -11.51 -11.04 -9.08
C ASP A 11 -12.55 -9.91 -9.16
N ASP A 12 -13.05 -9.64 -10.36
CA ASP A 12 -13.97 -8.51 -10.63
C ASP A 12 -15.33 -8.68 -9.94
N GLU A 13 -15.83 -9.91 -9.80
CA GLU A 13 -17.10 -10.18 -9.12
C GLU A 13 -16.98 -9.84 -7.63
N MET A 14 -15.92 -10.31 -6.98
CA MET A 14 -15.64 -9.99 -5.58
C MET A 14 -15.40 -8.50 -5.40
N GLN A 15 -14.65 -7.84 -6.28
CA GLN A 15 -14.42 -6.40 -6.22
C GLN A 15 -15.74 -5.62 -6.32
N GLY A 16 -16.69 -6.04 -7.15
CA GLY A 16 -17.99 -5.38 -7.30
C GLY A 16 -18.88 -5.43 -6.05
N ARG A 17 -18.61 -6.35 -5.12
CA ARG A 17 -19.42 -6.54 -3.89
C ARG A 17 -18.65 -6.35 -2.60
N CYS A 18 -17.33 -6.12 -2.68
CA CYS A 18 -16.46 -6.07 -1.51
C CYS A 18 -16.71 -4.80 -0.67
N PRO A 19 -16.92 -4.91 0.66
CA PRO A 19 -17.14 -3.76 1.52
C PRO A 19 -15.90 -2.85 1.64
N HIS A 20 -14.72 -3.34 1.28
CA HIS A 20 -13.46 -2.60 1.32
C HIS A 20 -12.99 -2.12 -0.06
N ASN A 21 -13.79 -2.31 -1.12
CA ASN A 21 -13.51 -1.72 -2.43
C ASN A 21 -14.01 -0.27 -2.49
N VAL A 22 -13.60 0.53 -1.51
CA VAL A 22 -13.91 1.96 -1.45
C VAL A 22 -12.90 2.70 -2.34
N PRO A 23 -13.35 3.57 -3.26
CA PRO A 23 -12.45 4.34 -4.12
C PRO A 23 -11.42 5.13 -3.32
N GLY A 24 -10.14 4.97 -3.67
CA GLY A 24 -9.01 5.66 -3.02
C GLY A 24 -8.53 5.05 -1.69
N GLU A 25 -9.27 4.10 -1.10
CA GLU A 25 -8.87 3.44 0.15
C GLU A 25 -8.14 2.11 -0.13
N PRO A 26 -7.01 1.85 0.55
CA PRO A 26 -6.27 0.60 0.37
C PRO A 26 -7.04 -0.58 0.99
N CYS A 27 -6.87 -1.76 0.41
CA CYS A 27 -7.37 -3.02 0.96
C CYS A 27 -6.72 -3.28 2.34
N PRO A 28 -7.49 -3.70 3.36
CA PRO A 28 -6.98 -4.03 4.69
C PRO A 28 -5.85 -5.08 4.66
N ALA A 29 -4.90 -4.98 5.59
CA ALA A 29 -3.73 -5.87 5.64
C ALA A 29 -4.09 -7.33 5.97
N ASP A 30 -5.17 -7.53 6.72
CA ASP A 30 -5.72 -8.80 7.17
C ASP A 30 -6.74 -9.40 6.19
N CYS A 31 -7.01 -8.74 5.07
CA CYS A 31 -7.91 -9.28 4.05
C CYS A 31 -7.28 -10.52 3.40
N HIS A 32 -8.01 -11.63 3.42
CA HIS A 32 -7.59 -12.90 2.81
C HIS A 32 -7.15 -12.73 1.35
N TYR A 33 -7.89 -11.96 0.56
CA TYR A 33 -7.59 -11.73 -0.85
C TYR A 33 -6.51 -10.66 -1.09
N ALA A 34 -6.16 -9.87 -0.07
CA ALA A 34 -5.06 -8.91 -0.17
C ALA A 34 -3.69 -9.55 0.08
N ALA A 35 -3.66 -10.71 0.76
CA ALA A 35 -2.44 -11.47 1.01
C ALA A 35 -1.63 -11.67 -0.28
N CYS A 36 -0.32 -11.44 -0.21
CA CYS A 36 0.55 -11.57 -1.36
C CYS A 36 1.37 -12.85 -1.24
N HIS A 37 1.08 -13.82 -2.10
CA HIS A 37 1.80 -15.10 -2.14
C HIS A 37 2.90 -15.15 -3.22
N ARG A 38 3.23 -13.99 -3.81
CA ARG A 38 4.29 -13.93 -4.82
C ARG A 38 5.64 -14.19 -4.16
N PRO A 39 6.58 -14.91 -4.80
CA PRO A 39 7.91 -15.14 -4.25
C PRO A 39 8.70 -13.86 -3.95
N THR A 40 8.36 -12.75 -4.61
CA THR A 40 8.96 -11.43 -4.38
C THR A 40 8.42 -10.71 -3.15
N HIS A 41 7.38 -11.22 -2.49
CA HIS A 41 6.84 -10.60 -1.29
C HIS A 41 7.66 -11.01 -0.07
N VAL A 42 8.38 -10.02 0.47
CA VAL A 42 9.19 -10.17 1.69
C VAL A 42 8.81 -9.01 2.62
N VAL A 43 8.55 -9.31 3.89
CA VAL A 43 8.33 -8.27 4.89
C VAL A 43 9.68 -7.58 5.13
N CYS A 44 9.70 -6.26 4.95
CA CYS A 44 10.91 -5.47 5.11
C CYS A 44 11.25 -5.32 6.61
N GLU A 45 12.48 -5.69 6.96
CA GLU A 45 13.02 -5.54 8.32
C GLU A 45 13.98 -4.35 8.44
N ASP A 46 14.41 -3.76 7.31
CA ASP A 46 15.29 -2.59 7.28
C ASP A 46 14.50 -1.29 7.46
N PHE A 47 14.69 -0.62 8.60
CA PHE A 47 14.05 0.66 8.91
C PHE A 47 14.42 1.79 7.93
N GLY A 48 15.62 1.79 7.35
CA GLY A 48 16.04 2.80 6.39
C GLY A 48 15.22 2.73 5.10
N VAL A 49 14.84 1.52 4.70
CA VAL A 49 13.96 1.26 3.55
C VAL A 49 12.50 1.50 3.94
N LEU A 50 12.08 0.99 5.10
CA LEU A 50 10.70 1.08 5.58
C LEU A 50 10.23 2.52 5.81
N LEU A 51 11.13 3.41 6.24
CA LEU A 51 10.83 4.79 6.61
C LEU A 51 11.30 5.82 5.57
N ASN A 52 11.59 5.38 4.33
CA ASN A 52 12.04 6.27 3.26
C ASN A 52 10.96 7.35 2.95
N PRO A 53 11.20 8.63 3.29
CA PRO A 53 10.20 9.69 3.14
C PRO A 53 9.92 10.07 1.68
N ASN A 54 10.74 9.59 0.74
CA ASN A 54 10.55 9.84 -0.68
C ASN A 54 9.64 8.80 -1.34
N ARG A 55 9.33 7.68 -0.67
CA ARG A 55 8.50 6.61 -1.25
C ARG A 55 7.03 7.00 -1.23
N ASP A 56 6.31 6.80 -2.33
CA ASP A 56 4.85 7.00 -2.38
C ASP A 56 4.12 5.75 -1.88
N TYR A 57 3.87 5.70 -0.57
CA TYR A 57 3.14 4.61 0.09
C TYR A 57 1.65 4.52 -0.31
N ASP A 58 1.07 5.58 -0.88
CA ASP A 58 -0.33 5.60 -1.33
C ASP A 58 -0.51 4.92 -2.70
N ALA A 59 0.56 4.77 -3.49
CA ALA A 59 0.54 3.97 -4.71
C ALA A 59 0.21 2.48 -4.46
N ALA A 60 0.38 1.99 -3.22
CA ALA A 60 0.03 0.63 -2.85
C ALA A 60 -1.47 0.50 -2.56
N VAL A 61 -2.18 -0.24 -3.41
CA VAL A 61 -3.62 -0.53 -3.26
C VAL A 61 -3.90 -1.48 -2.10
N LYS A 62 -2.88 -2.14 -1.54
CA LYS A 62 -3.00 -3.10 -0.42
C LYS A 62 -2.13 -2.66 0.73
N GLN A 63 -2.66 -2.63 1.95
CA GLN A 63 -1.86 -2.25 3.12
C GLN A 63 -0.66 -3.17 3.34
N VAL A 64 -0.77 -4.47 3.04
CA VAL A 64 0.36 -5.41 3.14
C VAL A 64 1.57 -4.99 2.29
N CYS A 65 1.34 -4.32 1.16
CA CYS A 65 2.42 -3.86 0.29
C CYS A 65 3.24 -2.72 0.92
N ARG A 66 2.69 -1.96 1.88
CA ARG A 66 3.42 -0.86 2.54
C ARG A 66 4.59 -1.32 3.41
N PHE A 67 4.66 -2.61 3.72
CA PHE A 67 5.74 -3.24 4.48
C PHE A 67 6.50 -4.26 3.61
N CYS A 68 6.18 -4.36 2.32
CA CYS A 68 6.82 -5.31 1.41
C CYS A 68 8.09 -4.69 0.83
N GLU A 69 9.24 -5.31 1.06
CA GLU A 69 10.55 -4.83 0.59
C GLU A 69 10.56 -4.59 -0.93
N HIS A 70 9.95 -5.50 -1.71
CA HIS A 70 9.88 -5.34 -3.16
C HIS A 70 9.16 -4.05 -3.57
N PHE A 71 8.08 -3.67 -2.87
CA PHE A 71 7.41 -2.39 -3.13
C PHE A 71 8.26 -1.21 -2.65
N LEU A 72 8.85 -1.30 -1.46
CA LEU A 72 9.63 -0.21 -0.89
C LEU A 72 10.88 0.12 -1.71
N VAL A 73 11.45 -0.87 -2.40
CA VAL A 73 12.61 -0.69 -3.28
C VAL A 73 12.21 -0.25 -4.69
N ASN A 74 11.13 -0.82 -5.26
CA ASN A 74 10.80 -0.66 -6.69
C ASN A 74 9.56 0.20 -6.96
N GLY A 75 8.88 0.65 -5.92
CA GLY A 75 7.69 1.49 -6.02
C GLY A 75 7.98 2.87 -6.62
N PRO A 76 6.95 3.68 -6.87
CA PRO A 76 7.14 5.07 -7.27
C PRO A 76 7.61 5.92 -6.08
N ASP A 77 8.40 6.97 -6.37
CA ASP A 77 8.67 8.02 -5.39
C ASP A 77 7.55 9.08 -5.43
N ILE A 78 7.40 9.81 -4.34
CA ILE A 78 6.52 10.98 -4.25
C ILE A 78 7.07 12.04 -5.20
N ASP A 79 6.21 12.54 -6.09
CA ASP A 79 6.55 13.67 -6.93
C ASP A 79 6.69 14.94 -6.04
N PRO A 80 7.88 15.58 -6.01
CA PRO A 80 8.13 16.77 -5.19
C PRO A 80 7.19 17.93 -5.51
N GLU A 81 6.66 18.04 -6.74
CA GLU A 81 5.70 19.09 -7.11
C GLU A 81 4.30 18.85 -6.55
N THR A 82 3.93 17.58 -6.34
CA THR A 82 2.65 17.17 -5.74
C THR A 82 2.72 16.94 -4.23
N ARG A 83 3.86 17.26 -3.60
CA ARG A 83 4.10 17.12 -2.15
C ARG A 83 3.32 18.16 -1.34
N THR A 84 2.02 18.30 -1.59
CA THR A 84 1.11 19.06 -0.75
C THR A 84 1.02 18.38 0.61
N ARG A 85 1.24 19.17 1.66
CA ARG A 85 1.36 18.78 3.07
C ARG A 85 0.03 18.28 3.70
N ASP A 86 -0.95 17.88 2.91
CA ASP A 86 -2.31 17.59 3.35
C ASP A 86 -2.76 16.17 2.99
N LYS A 87 -2.08 15.18 3.57
CA LYS A 87 -2.67 13.85 3.78
C LYS A 87 -2.35 13.27 5.15
N PHE A 88 -2.08 14.12 6.15
CA PHE A 88 -2.30 13.74 7.53
C PHE A 88 -3.82 13.75 7.77
N SER A 89 -4.52 12.79 7.17
CA SER A 89 -5.91 12.49 7.47
C SER A 89 -5.94 12.11 8.95
N GLY A 90 -6.29 13.08 9.79
CA GLY A 90 -6.38 12.98 11.24
C GLY A 90 -7.49 12.05 11.70
N ARG A 91 -7.56 10.83 11.19
CA ARG A 91 -8.39 9.75 11.72
C ARG A 91 -7.51 8.81 12.54
N ASN A 92 -7.23 9.27 13.75
CA ASN A 92 -6.87 8.53 14.97
C ASN A 92 -6.08 7.22 14.81
N ARG A 93 -4.79 7.23 15.15
CA ARG A 93 -4.09 6.04 15.62
C ARG A 93 -3.17 6.36 16.82
N PHE A 94 -3.76 6.25 18.00
CA PHE A 94 -3.17 5.91 19.30
C PHE A 94 -2.08 6.83 19.89
N LEU A 95 -2.53 7.83 20.67
CA LEU A 95 -1.93 8.10 21.97
C LEU A 95 -2.66 7.22 22.99
N LEU A 96 -2.01 6.16 23.44
CA LEU A 96 -2.24 5.52 24.73
C LEU A 96 -0.88 5.41 25.41
#